data_AF-A0A3P6T0Q3-F1
#
_entry.id   AF-A0A3P6T0Q3-F1
#
_cell.length_a   1.000
_cell.length_b   1.000
_cell.length_c   1.000
_cell.angle_alpha   90.00
_cell.angle_beta   90.00
_cell.angle_gamma   90.00
#
_symmetry.space_group_name_H-M   'P 1'
#
loop_
_entity.id
_entity.type
_entity.pdbx_description
1 polymer ?
#
loop_
_entity_poly.entity_id
_entity_poly.type
_entity_poly.pdbx_seq_one_letter_code
_entity_poly.pdbx_strand_id
1 'polypeptide(L)'
;MILHFGQLVFSTLFIICSGNQPLINLVRTERAAVYQSHSVPPQSFLFVNGSLPMPKEAVRPFERSLRDGTTLIDVAVALWIPGAGIPAIWGRAWEENGGIQALFICDNKVKILKRGFRLLIYKGSPDTNGFKFTWMRVKDVDHGTVLFSGANMHTPAVFLEDGQYEFLGDADWQKRRMEFVKYGSDEPHTVGNYGGRLYFDNDVYVLTKQRCNCQC
;
A
#
# COMPACT_ATOMS: atom_id res chain seq x y z
N MET A 1 -33.03 -64.08 -45.57
CA MET A 1 -32.15 -64.07 -44.38
C MET A 1 -31.61 -62.68 -44.24
N ILE A 2 -32.08 -61.97 -43.21
CA ILE A 2 -32.04 -60.50 -43.07
C ILE A 2 -30.68 -60.06 -42.53
N LEU A 3 -30.11 -59.04 -43.18
CA LEU A 3 -28.92 -58.29 -42.77
C LEU A 3 -29.27 -57.34 -41.61
N HIS A 4 -28.46 -57.33 -40.54
CA HIS A 4 -28.44 -56.23 -39.58
C HIS A 4 -27.03 -55.72 -39.29
N PHE A 5 -26.90 -54.43 -39.57
CA PHE A 5 -26.00 -53.37 -39.11
C PHE A 5 -25.26 -53.58 -37.76
N GLY A 6 -23.98 -53.20 -37.76
CA GLY A 6 -23.21 -52.85 -36.57
C GLY A 6 -22.09 -51.86 -36.95
N GLN A 7 -22.34 -50.57 -36.71
CA GLN A 7 -21.46 -49.42 -36.92
C GLN A 7 -20.70 -49.15 -35.61
N LEU A 8 -19.41 -48.79 -35.63
CA LEU A 8 -18.70 -47.96 -34.61
C LEU A 8 -17.25 -47.70 -35.08
N VAL A 9 -16.99 -46.56 -35.73
CA VAL A 9 -16.41 -45.30 -35.17
C VAL A 9 -14.88 -45.34 -35.02
N PHE A 10 -14.23 -44.59 -35.91
CA PHE A 10 -12.83 -44.18 -35.88
C PHE A 10 -12.52 -43.40 -34.60
N SER A 11 -11.47 -43.78 -33.88
CA SER A 11 -10.84 -42.97 -32.84
C SER A 11 -9.42 -42.59 -33.27
N THR A 12 -9.25 -41.37 -33.76
CA THR A 12 -7.95 -40.73 -33.94
C THR A 12 -7.49 -40.16 -32.60
N LEU A 13 -6.47 -40.77 -31.98
CA LEU A 13 -5.78 -40.18 -30.83
C LEU A 13 -4.86 -39.05 -31.32
N PHE A 14 -5.20 -37.81 -30.95
CA PHE A 14 -4.27 -36.71 -30.93
C PHE A 14 -3.30 -36.88 -29.75
N ILE A 15 -2.01 -36.99 -30.05
CA ILE A 15 -0.93 -36.87 -29.06
C ILE A 15 -0.84 -35.37 -28.70
N ILE A 16 -1.29 -35.00 -27.50
CA ILE A 16 -1.05 -33.67 -26.95
C ILE A 16 0.27 -33.71 -26.20
N CYS A 17 1.25 -32.95 -26.70
CA CYS A 17 2.57 -32.74 -26.11
C CYS A 17 2.46 -32.22 -24.67
N SER A 18 3.02 -32.96 -23.72
CA SER A 18 3.31 -32.53 -22.36
C SER A 18 4.55 -31.62 -22.36
N GLY A 19 4.35 -30.32 -22.49
CA GLY A 19 5.43 -29.34 -22.33
C GLY A 19 4.86 -27.99 -21.95
N ASN A 20 4.93 -27.67 -20.64
CA ASN A 20 4.92 -26.30 -20.08
C ASN A 20 4.59 -26.22 -18.56
N GLN A 21 4.45 -27.34 -17.85
CA GLN A 21 4.21 -27.28 -16.39
C GLN A 21 5.29 -26.51 -15.59
N PRO A 22 6.61 -26.67 -15.81
CA PRO A 22 7.61 -25.94 -15.01
C PRO A 22 7.63 -24.44 -15.28
N LEU A 23 7.40 -24.02 -16.54
CA LEU A 23 7.36 -22.61 -16.94
C LEU A 23 6.10 -21.92 -16.44
N ILE A 24 4.95 -22.60 -16.50
CA ILE A 24 3.68 -22.13 -15.93
C ILE A 24 3.79 -22.03 -14.40
N ASN A 25 4.43 -22.98 -13.74
CA ASN A 25 4.67 -22.94 -12.30
C ASN A 25 5.63 -21.81 -11.91
N LEU A 26 6.70 -21.56 -12.68
CA LEU A 26 7.59 -20.42 -12.46
C LEU A 26 6.84 -19.09 -12.60
N VAL A 27 6.07 -18.90 -13.67
CA VAL A 27 5.27 -17.69 -13.89
C VAL A 27 4.19 -17.54 -12.80
N ARG A 28 3.60 -18.64 -12.32
CA ARG A 28 2.66 -18.60 -11.17
C ARG A 28 3.36 -18.21 -9.89
N THR A 29 4.55 -18.74 -9.61
CA THR A 29 5.35 -18.42 -8.43
C THR A 29 5.84 -16.97 -8.47
N GLU A 30 6.28 -16.47 -9.61
CA GLU A 30 6.69 -15.07 -9.79
C GLU A 30 5.49 -14.13 -9.64
N ARG A 31 4.35 -14.42 -10.27
CA ARG A 31 3.12 -13.63 -10.09
C ARG A 31 2.66 -13.65 -8.64
N ALA A 32 2.65 -14.81 -7.99
CA ALA A 32 2.29 -14.93 -6.58
C ALA A 32 3.29 -14.17 -5.67
N ALA A 33 4.59 -14.17 -5.99
CA ALA A 33 5.60 -13.42 -5.26
C ALA A 33 5.38 -11.89 -5.37
N VAL A 34 5.02 -11.40 -6.57
CA VAL A 34 4.64 -10.00 -6.80
C VAL A 34 3.37 -9.62 -6.02
N TYR A 35 2.36 -10.49 -5.96
CA TYR A 35 1.16 -10.22 -5.14
C TYR A 35 1.41 -10.32 -3.62
N GLN A 36 2.35 -11.16 -3.18
CA GLN A 36 2.71 -11.31 -1.76
C GLN A 36 3.66 -10.22 -1.23
N SER A 37 4.38 -9.51 -2.11
CA SER A 37 5.26 -8.41 -1.73
C SER A 37 4.49 -7.11 -1.47
N HIS A 38 3.33 -6.91 -2.11
CA HIS A 38 2.54 -5.67 -1.97
C HIS A 38 1.60 -5.63 -0.76
N SER A 39 1.31 -6.77 -0.12
CA SER A 39 0.36 -6.85 0.99
C SER A 39 1.07 -7.03 2.34
N VAL A 40 0.60 -6.30 3.35
CA VAL A 40 0.97 -6.52 4.75
C VAL A 40 0.04 -7.58 5.35
N PRO A 41 0.55 -8.51 6.18
CA PRO A 41 -0.34 -9.44 6.86
C PRO A 41 -1.21 -8.72 7.92
N PRO A 42 -2.43 -9.21 8.21
CA PRO A 42 -3.43 -8.50 9.02
C PRO A 42 -2.96 -8.05 10.41
N GLN A 43 -2.04 -8.77 11.04
CA GLN A 43 -1.46 -8.41 12.34
C GLN A 43 -0.66 -7.11 12.34
N SER A 44 -0.31 -6.61 11.15
CA SER A 44 0.36 -5.32 10.97
C SER A 44 -0.62 -4.15 11.03
N PHE A 45 -1.90 -4.41 11.28
CA PHE A 45 -2.92 -3.39 11.46
C PHE A 45 -3.54 -3.49 12.86
N LEU A 46 -3.51 -2.37 13.58
CA LEU A 46 -4.27 -2.18 14.81
C LEU A 46 -5.60 -1.52 14.47
N PHE A 47 -6.72 -2.17 14.75
CA PHE A 47 -8.04 -1.56 14.57
C PHE A 47 -8.34 -0.57 15.70
N VAL A 48 -8.60 0.69 15.35
CA VAL A 48 -8.91 1.76 16.30
C VAL A 48 -10.42 1.94 16.40
N ASN A 49 -10.99 1.59 17.56
CA ASN A 49 -12.43 1.68 17.81
C ASN A 49 -12.80 2.49 19.07
N GLY A 50 -11.86 3.24 19.62
CA GLY A 50 -12.03 4.01 20.84
C GLY A 50 -10.80 4.85 21.15
N SER A 51 -10.78 5.47 22.33
CA SER A 51 -9.62 6.22 22.80
C SER A 51 -8.54 5.26 23.27
N LEU A 52 -7.45 5.20 22.54
CA LEU A 52 -6.21 4.56 22.92
C LEU A 52 -5.05 5.50 22.55
N PRO A 53 -3.95 5.51 23.32
CA PRO A 53 -2.77 6.29 22.97
C PRO A 53 -2.07 5.68 21.74
N MET A 54 -1.25 6.48 21.06
CA MET A 54 -0.47 6.03 19.91
C MET A 54 0.53 4.94 20.34
N PRO A 55 0.46 3.72 19.78
CA PRO A 55 1.41 2.68 20.11
C PRO A 55 2.82 3.06 19.63
N LYS A 56 3.85 2.56 20.33
CA LYS A 56 5.25 2.79 19.94
C LYS A 56 5.56 2.16 18.57
N GLU A 57 4.87 1.07 18.26
CA GLU A 57 5.01 0.31 17.02
C GLU A 57 4.29 0.94 15.83
N ALA A 58 3.61 2.08 16.02
CA ALA A 58 2.98 2.82 14.94
C ALA A 58 4.03 3.19 13.87
N VAL A 59 3.75 2.83 12.61
CA VAL A 59 4.66 3.12 11.51
C VAL A 59 4.63 4.62 11.22
N ARG A 60 5.72 5.28 11.60
CA ARG A 60 5.96 6.71 11.33
C ARG A 60 6.76 6.87 10.04
N PRO A 61 6.48 7.91 9.25
CA PRO A 61 7.33 8.27 8.14
C PRO A 61 8.78 8.47 8.52
N PHE A 62 9.70 7.85 7.79
CA PHE A 62 11.15 7.94 8.05
C PHE A 62 11.56 7.60 9.49
N GLU A 63 10.72 6.87 10.24
CA GLU A 63 10.90 6.54 11.66
C GLU A 63 11.04 7.77 12.57
N ARG A 64 10.47 8.92 12.17
CA ARG A 64 10.51 10.18 12.94
C ARG A 64 9.27 11.04 12.74
N SER A 65 9.16 12.12 13.51
CA SER A 65 8.21 13.19 13.23
C SER A 65 8.53 13.88 11.90
N LEU A 66 7.49 14.29 11.19
CA LEU A 66 7.59 15.02 9.92
C LEU A 66 7.85 16.50 10.16
N ARG A 67 8.53 17.15 9.22
CA ARG A 67 8.84 18.59 9.28
C ARG A 67 7.70 19.42 8.72
N ASP A 68 7.36 20.48 9.44
CA ASP A 68 6.45 21.53 9.01
C ASP A 68 7.12 22.89 9.25
N GLY A 69 8.08 23.21 8.39
CA GLY A 69 9.01 24.32 8.60
C GLY A 69 9.87 24.08 9.85
N THR A 70 9.68 24.89 10.89
CA THR A 70 10.39 24.75 12.17
C THR A 70 9.69 23.82 13.16
N THR A 71 8.47 23.36 12.85
CA THR A 71 7.67 22.50 13.72
C THR A 71 7.89 21.03 13.34
N LEU A 72 7.83 20.15 14.33
CA LEU A 72 7.82 18.70 14.13
C LEU A 72 6.44 18.15 14.43
N ILE A 73 5.92 17.35 13.51
CA ILE A 73 4.58 16.78 13.58
C ILE A 73 4.66 15.27 13.73
N ASP A 74 4.19 14.74 14.86
CA ASP A 74 4.13 13.28 15.08
C ASP A 74 2.88 12.69 14.44
N VAL A 75 3.08 11.94 13.35
CA VAL A 75 2.00 11.26 12.62
C VAL A 75 2.42 9.86 12.22
N ALA A 76 1.44 8.96 12.17
CA ALA A 76 1.61 7.58 11.76
C ALA A 76 0.69 7.21 10.59
N VAL A 77 1.05 6.16 9.86
CA VAL A 77 0.30 5.67 8.70
C VAL A 77 -1.02 5.04 9.14
N ALA A 78 -2.12 5.52 8.56
CA ALA A 78 -3.46 5.00 8.79
C ALA A 78 -4.11 4.51 7.50
N LEU A 79 -5.05 3.58 7.63
CA LEU A 79 -5.83 3.00 6.54
C LEU A 79 -7.31 2.98 6.93
N TRP A 80 -8.17 3.52 6.06
CA TRP A 80 -9.61 3.49 6.23
C TRP A 80 -10.27 2.72 5.09
N ILE A 81 -11.30 1.95 5.43
CA ILE A 81 -12.13 1.21 4.47
C ILE A 81 -13.56 1.69 4.71
N PRO A 82 -14.06 2.65 3.92
CA PRO A 82 -15.37 3.26 4.15
C PRO A 82 -16.55 2.29 3.98
N GLY A 83 -16.36 1.22 3.20
CA GLY A 83 -17.43 0.30 2.80
C GLY A 83 -18.10 0.72 1.50
N ALA A 84 -19.26 0.14 1.19
CA ALA A 84 -20.09 0.47 0.01
C ALA A 84 -19.36 0.43 -1.35
N GLY A 85 -18.36 -0.44 -1.49
CA GLY A 85 -17.56 -0.55 -2.72
C GLY A 85 -16.46 0.51 -2.87
N ILE A 86 -16.29 1.40 -1.89
CA ILE A 86 -15.20 2.38 -1.88
C ILE A 86 -13.89 1.66 -1.54
N PRO A 87 -12.83 1.80 -2.37
CA PRO A 87 -11.52 1.21 -2.08
C PRO A 87 -10.93 1.70 -0.75
N ALA A 88 -9.92 0.99 -0.25
CA ALA A 88 -9.21 1.42 0.94
C ALA A 88 -8.37 2.68 0.66
N ILE A 89 -8.35 3.60 1.62
CA ILE A 89 -7.78 4.94 1.51
C ILE A 89 -6.69 5.08 2.59
N TRP A 90 -5.48 5.45 2.18
CA TRP A 90 -4.41 5.76 3.13
C TRP A 90 -4.60 7.17 3.71
N GLY A 91 -4.01 7.39 4.87
CA GLY A 91 -4.08 8.66 5.54
C GLY A 91 -3.08 8.73 6.68
N ARG A 92 -3.27 9.73 7.54
CA ARG A 92 -2.43 9.94 8.70
C ARG A 92 -3.24 9.87 9.99
N ALA A 93 -2.62 9.38 11.04
CA ALA A 93 -3.14 9.39 12.39
C ALA A 93 -2.21 10.18 13.32
N TRP A 94 -2.78 10.85 14.31
CA TRP A 94 -2.06 11.54 15.37
C TRP A 94 -2.76 11.30 16.71
N GLU A 95 -2.02 11.49 17.79
CA GLU A 95 -2.60 11.47 19.13
C GLU A 95 -3.05 12.88 19.52
N GLU A 96 -4.27 12.99 20.04
CA GLU A 96 -4.82 14.22 20.58
C GLU A 96 -5.65 13.89 21.82
N ASN A 97 -5.37 14.55 22.95
CA ASN A 97 -6.08 14.35 24.22
C ASN A 97 -6.14 12.88 24.67
N GLY A 98 -5.05 12.12 24.47
CA GLY A 98 -4.96 10.71 24.88
C GLY A 98 -5.73 9.72 24.00
N GLY A 99 -6.20 10.17 22.83
CA GLY A 99 -6.86 9.32 21.84
C GLY A 99 -6.29 9.54 20.44
N ILE A 100 -6.20 8.47 19.66
CA ILE A 100 -5.80 8.56 18.26
C ILE A 100 -6.99 9.06 17.41
N GLN A 101 -6.72 10.04 16.57
CA GLN A 101 -7.60 10.45 15.48
C GLN A 101 -6.87 10.28 14.16
N ALA A 102 -7.61 10.15 13.07
CA ALA A 102 -7.05 10.00 11.74
C ALA A 102 -7.75 10.87 10.72
N LEU A 103 -7.00 11.30 9.70
CA LEU A 103 -7.46 12.11 8.60
C LEU A 103 -7.28 11.34 7.30
N PHE A 104 -8.34 11.33 6.50
CA PHE A 104 -8.41 10.75 5.17
C PHE A 104 -9.01 11.74 4.18
N ILE A 105 -8.70 11.59 2.90
CA ILE A 105 -9.35 12.35 1.82
C ILE A 105 -10.23 11.37 1.06
N CYS A 106 -11.53 11.65 0.99
CA CYS A 106 -12.50 10.82 0.26
C CYS A 106 -13.42 11.74 -0.53
N ASP A 107 -13.52 11.53 -1.83
CA ASP A 107 -14.31 12.36 -2.76
C ASP A 107 -13.98 13.87 -2.64
N ASN A 108 -12.68 14.20 -2.63
CA ASN A 108 -12.15 15.57 -2.44
C ASN A 108 -12.61 16.24 -1.14
N LYS A 109 -12.97 15.47 -0.11
CA LYS A 109 -13.35 15.99 1.20
C LYS A 109 -12.48 15.39 2.28
N VAL A 110 -12.06 16.25 3.21
CA VAL A 110 -11.37 15.83 4.43
C VAL A 110 -12.34 15.10 5.35
N LYS A 111 -11.92 13.93 5.83
CA LYS A 111 -12.65 13.08 6.77
C LYS A 111 -11.78 12.82 7.99
N ILE A 112 -12.20 13.36 9.13
CA ILE A 112 -11.54 13.10 10.42
C ILE A 112 -12.34 12.03 11.16
N LEU A 113 -11.66 10.95 11.55
CA LEU A 113 -12.24 9.80 12.24
C LEU A 113 -11.57 9.59 13.59
N LYS A 114 -12.38 9.36 14.64
CA LYS A 114 -11.91 8.97 15.98
C LYS A 114 -12.04 7.46 16.25
N ARG A 115 -12.61 6.71 15.30
CA ARG A 115 -12.86 5.26 15.36
C ARG A 115 -13.11 4.71 13.96
N GLY A 116 -13.05 3.39 13.80
CA GLY A 116 -13.42 2.71 12.54
C GLY A 116 -12.32 2.72 11.47
N PHE A 117 -11.07 2.97 11.86
CA PHE A 117 -9.91 2.93 10.97
C PHE A 117 -8.84 1.97 11.51
N ARG A 118 -7.81 1.73 10.70
CA ARG A 118 -6.67 0.86 11.05
C ARG A 118 -5.40 1.70 11.11
N LEU A 119 -4.60 1.48 12.13
CA LEU A 119 -3.25 2.04 12.22
C LEU A 119 -2.26 0.99 11.72
N LEU A 120 -1.34 1.37 10.84
CA LEU A 120 -0.26 0.48 10.45
C LEU A 120 0.76 0.41 11.59
N ILE A 121 1.05 -0.82 12.02
CA ILE A 121 1.98 -1.12 13.09
C ILE A 121 3.05 -2.10 12.62
N TYR A 122 4.23 -2.00 13.22
CA TYR A 122 5.34 -2.90 12.98
C TYR A 122 5.84 -3.46 14.31
N LYS A 123 5.31 -4.63 14.69
CA LYS A 123 5.69 -5.35 15.90
C LYS A 123 6.84 -6.32 15.59
N GLY A 124 7.83 -6.39 16.47
CA GLY A 124 8.99 -7.27 16.31
C GLY A 124 10.12 -6.60 15.53
N SER A 125 10.93 -7.43 14.85
CA SER A 125 12.09 -6.98 14.08
C SER A 125 12.02 -7.48 12.63
N PRO A 126 12.88 -6.94 11.74
CA PRO A 126 13.03 -7.47 10.39
C PRO A 126 13.30 -8.97 10.34
N ASP A 127 14.07 -9.50 11.30
CA ASP A 127 14.39 -10.92 11.39
C ASP A 127 13.18 -11.77 11.76
N THR A 128 12.37 -11.33 12.73
CA THR A 128 11.17 -12.10 13.13
C THR A 128 10.06 -12.02 12.10
N ASN A 129 9.99 -10.92 11.36
CA ASN A 129 8.93 -10.68 10.37
C ASN A 129 9.31 -11.14 8.96
N GLY A 130 10.60 -11.34 8.67
CA GLY A 130 11.12 -11.63 7.33
C GLY A 130 11.02 -10.45 6.35
N PHE A 131 10.64 -9.26 6.83
CA PHE A 131 10.54 -8.04 6.04
C PHE A 131 10.69 -6.81 6.93
N LYS A 132 11.07 -5.68 6.33
CA LYS A 132 11.04 -4.35 6.95
C LYS A 132 10.25 -3.36 6.11
N PHE A 133 9.76 -2.31 6.75
CA PHE A 133 9.25 -1.15 6.04
C PHE A 133 10.38 -0.18 5.71
N THR A 134 10.32 0.44 4.55
CA THR A 134 11.29 1.47 4.15
C THR A 134 10.61 2.51 3.27
N TRP A 135 10.90 3.79 3.52
CA TRP A 135 10.43 4.89 2.69
C TRP A 135 11.42 5.15 1.56
N MET A 136 10.96 5.09 0.32
CA MET A 136 11.80 5.28 -0.86
C MET A 136 11.20 6.35 -1.76
N ARG A 137 12.04 7.18 -2.38
CA ARG A 137 11.57 8.11 -3.42
C ARG A 137 10.98 7.32 -4.57
N VAL A 138 9.91 7.83 -5.15
CA VAL A 138 9.20 7.19 -6.25
C VAL A 138 10.14 6.88 -7.43
N LYS A 139 11.05 7.78 -7.80
CA LYS A 139 12.01 7.54 -8.88
C LYS A 139 13.01 6.41 -8.63
N ASP A 140 13.27 6.07 -7.37
CA ASP A 140 14.31 5.12 -6.95
C ASP A 140 13.73 3.77 -6.50
N VAL A 141 12.39 3.65 -6.46
CA VAL A 141 11.72 2.48 -5.87
C VAL A 141 11.63 1.31 -6.83
N ASP A 142 11.89 0.11 -6.32
CA ASP A 142 11.45 -1.11 -6.98
C ASP A 142 9.94 -1.27 -6.80
N HIS A 143 9.20 -1.17 -7.90
CA HIS A 143 7.74 -1.33 -7.94
C HIS A 143 7.27 -2.65 -7.30
N GLY A 144 8.08 -3.72 -7.36
CA GLY A 144 7.77 -4.98 -6.70
C GLY A 144 7.66 -4.88 -5.18
N THR A 145 8.19 -3.81 -4.57
CA THR A 145 8.26 -3.65 -3.11
C THR A 145 7.27 -2.63 -2.56
N VAL A 146 6.59 -1.86 -3.41
CA VAL A 146 5.66 -0.80 -2.97
C VAL A 146 4.47 -1.38 -2.23
N LEU A 147 4.10 -0.76 -1.10
CA LEU A 147 2.95 -1.20 -0.32
C LEU A 147 1.66 -0.65 -0.90
N PHE A 148 0.82 -1.52 -1.45
CA PHE A 148 -0.46 -1.14 -2.06
C PHE A 148 -1.66 -1.53 -1.20
N SER A 149 -2.74 -0.74 -1.28
CA SER A 149 -4.06 -1.04 -0.70
C SER A 149 -4.88 -2.08 -1.47
N GLY A 150 -4.25 -2.83 -2.39
CA GLY A 150 -4.89 -3.82 -3.24
C GLY A 150 -5.02 -3.35 -4.69
N ALA A 151 -6.13 -3.69 -5.35
CA ALA A 151 -6.31 -3.50 -6.79
C ALA A 151 -6.40 -2.03 -7.24
N ASN A 152 -6.75 -1.10 -6.34
CA ASN A 152 -6.70 0.33 -6.64
C ASN A 152 -5.26 0.87 -6.74
N MET A 153 -4.26 0.13 -6.25
CA MET A 153 -2.85 0.52 -6.28
C MET A 153 -2.56 1.87 -5.60
N HIS A 154 -3.35 2.23 -4.57
CA HIS A 154 -3.00 3.37 -3.73
C HIS A 154 -1.94 2.97 -2.70
N THR A 155 -1.06 3.91 -2.33
CA THR A 155 0.05 3.67 -1.41
C THR A 155 0.20 4.85 -0.44
N PRO A 156 0.58 4.61 0.84
CA PRO A 156 0.83 5.72 1.75
C PRO A 156 2.11 6.43 1.29
N ALA A 157 2.03 7.75 1.23
CA ALA A 157 3.07 8.57 0.62
C ALA A 157 3.38 9.81 1.43
N VAL A 158 4.62 10.28 1.35
CA VAL A 158 5.07 11.56 1.91
C VAL A 158 5.59 12.45 0.81
N PHE A 159 5.02 13.64 0.68
CA PHE A 159 5.52 14.68 -0.21
C PHE A 159 6.49 15.60 0.54
N LEU A 160 7.68 15.79 -0.02
CA LEU A 160 8.69 16.74 0.47
C LEU A 160 8.62 18.04 -0.34
N GLU A 161 8.02 19.09 0.24
CA GLU A 161 7.92 20.42 -0.36
C GLU A 161 9.11 21.28 0.07
N ASP A 162 9.91 21.72 -0.90
CA ASP A 162 11.06 22.63 -0.75
C ASP A 162 12.12 22.21 0.29
N GLY A 163 12.16 20.93 0.66
CA GLY A 163 13.07 20.41 1.68
C GLY A 163 12.74 20.81 3.12
N GLN A 164 11.65 21.57 3.33
CA GLN A 164 11.26 22.15 4.62
C GLN A 164 9.94 21.57 5.16
N TYR A 165 9.06 21.12 4.28
CA TYR A 165 7.73 20.63 4.64
C TYR A 165 7.53 19.20 4.16
N GLU A 166 6.92 18.38 4.99
CA GLU A 166 6.70 16.96 4.73
C GLU A 166 5.26 16.60 5.06
N PHE A 167 4.50 16.13 4.07
CA PHE A 167 3.07 15.84 4.24
C PHE A 167 2.76 14.38 3.97
N LEU A 168 2.23 13.67 4.97
CA LEU A 168 1.72 12.30 4.82
C LEU A 168 0.31 12.30 4.23
N GLY A 169 0.09 11.48 3.21
CA GLY A 169 -1.17 11.34 2.50
C GLY A 169 -1.28 10.03 1.70
N ASP A 170 -2.10 10.08 0.66
CA ASP A 170 -2.51 8.94 -0.16
C ASP A 170 -2.10 9.15 -1.61
N ALA A 171 -1.33 8.22 -2.19
CA ALA A 171 -0.86 8.30 -3.57
C ALA A 171 -1.58 7.30 -4.47
N ASP A 172 -2.20 7.80 -5.53
CA ASP A 172 -2.64 7.03 -6.68
C ASP A 172 -1.42 6.77 -7.58
N TRP A 173 -0.88 5.55 -7.46
CA TRP A 173 0.32 5.13 -8.18
C TRP A 173 0.14 5.18 -9.71
N GLN A 174 -1.05 4.83 -10.19
CA GLN A 174 -1.35 4.77 -11.63
C GLN A 174 -1.40 6.17 -12.22
N LYS A 175 -2.03 7.12 -11.51
CA LYS A 175 -2.14 8.51 -11.95
C LYS A 175 -0.90 9.35 -11.64
N ARG A 176 0.09 8.80 -10.94
CA ARG A 176 1.29 9.53 -10.47
C ARG A 176 0.90 10.82 -9.75
N ARG A 177 -0.02 10.66 -8.80
CA ARG A 177 -0.64 11.76 -8.07
C ARG A 177 -0.81 11.39 -6.61
N MET A 178 -0.58 12.35 -5.72
CA MET A 178 -0.75 12.19 -4.28
C MET A 178 -1.64 13.30 -3.74
N GLU A 179 -2.55 12.93 -2.85
CA GLU A 179 -3.43 13.84 -2.12
C GLU A 179 -2.98 13.91 -0.66
N PHE A 180 -2.95 15.13 -0.10
CA PHE A 180 -2.55 15.40 1.27
C PHE A 180 -3.25 16.64 1.82
N VAL A 181 -3.18 16.86 3.12
CA VAL A 181 -3.70 18.07 3.77
C VAL A 181 -2.56 18.73 4.52
N LYS A 182 -2.33 20.03 4.37
CA LYS A 182 -1.31 20.75 5.14
C LYS A 182 -1.68 20.74 6.64
N TYR A 183 -0.68 20.77 7.52
CA TYR A 183 -0.96 20.75 8.96
C TYR A 183 -1.66 22.06 9.37
N GLY A 184 -2.72 21.95 10.17
CA GLY A 184 -3.57 23.09 10.54
C GLY A 184 -4.59 23.55 9.48
N SER A 185 -4.67 22.87 8.32
CA SER A 185 -5.66 23.12 7.27
C SER A 185 -6.71 22.00 7.20
N ASP A 186 -7.86 22.30 6.60
CA ASP A 186 -8.93 21.36 6.23
C ASP A 186 -9.13 21.24 4.71
N GLU A 187 -8.19 21.78 3.91
CA GLU A 187 -8.24 21.73 2.46
C GLU A 187 -7.37 20.59 1.90
N PRO A 188 -7.91 19.75 1.00
CA PRO A 188 -7.12 18.77 0.29
C PRO A 188 -6.27 19.44 -0.78
N HIS A 189 -4.99 19.08 -0.80
CA HIS A 189 -4.01 19.44 -1.80
C HIS A 189 -3.58 18.23 -2.59
N THR A 190 -3.08 18.49 -3.80
CA THR A 190 -2.65 17.45 -4.72
C THR A 190 -1.28 17.80 -5.28
N VAL A 191 -0.37 16.83 -5.28
CA VAL A 191 0.90 16.89 -6.01
C VAL A 191 0.92 15.79 -7.07
N GLY A 192 1.52 16.08 -8.21
CA GLY A 192 1.56 15.16 -9.34
C GLY A 192 2.59 15.58 -10.37
N ASN A 193 2.73 14.75 -11.41
CA ASN A 193 3.52 15.12 -12.57
C ASN A 193 2.70 16.01 -13.51
N TYR A 194 3.20 17.20 -13.82
CA TYR A 194 2.51 18.17 -14.67
C TYR A 194 3.48 18.79 -15.67
N GLY A 195 3.23 18.57 -16.95
CA GLY A 195 4.12 19.03 -18.02
C GLY A 195 5.53 18.44 -17.87
N GLY A 196 6.55 19.31 -17.90
CA GLY A 196 7.96 18.92 -17.70
C GLY A 196 8.39 18.79 -16.23
N ARG A 197 7.49 19.01 -15.25
CA ARG A 197 7.81 18.89 -13.82
C ARG A 197 7.35 17.55 -13.27
N LEU A 198 8.29 16.79 -12.72
CA LEU A 198 8.09 15.44 -12.20
C LEU A 198 8.06 15.41 -10.66
N TYR A 199 7.19 16.21 -10.04
CA TYR A 199 7.12 16.31 -8.57
C TYR A 199 6.80 14.97 -7.92
N PHE A 200 5.90 14.18 -8.51
CA PHE A 200 5.55 12.87 -7.96
C PHE A 200 6.76 11.93 -7.98
N ASP A 201 7.55 11.92 -9.04
CA ASP A 201 8.70 11.01 -9.10
C ASP A 201 9.88 11.49 -8.25
N ASN A 202 10.11 12.80 -8.17
CA ASN A 202 11.30 13.36 -7.54
C ASN A 202 11.15 13.64 -6.04
N ASP A 203 9.95 14.04 -5.61
CA ASP A 203 9.72 14.65 -4.29
C ASP A 203 8.73 13.87 -3.43
N VAL A 204 8.10 12.82 -3.98
CA VAL A 204 7.25 11.91 -3.21
C VAL A 204 8.02 10.66 -2.82
N TYR A 205 7.87 10.26 -1.56
CA TYR A 205 8.34 9.01 -1.00
C TYR A 205 7.15 8.09 -0.76
N VAL A 206 7.29 6.81 -1.09
CA VAL A 206 6.27 5.79 -0.86
C VAL A 206 6.79 4.74 0.11
N LEU A 207 5.87 4.11 0.84
CA LEU A 207 6.22 3.02 1.74
C LEU A 207 6.44 1.73 0.97
N THR A 208 7.53 1.03 1.28
CA THR A 208 7.87 -0.27 0.70
C THR A 208 7.95 -1.34 1.77
N LYS A 209 7.62 -2.58 1.39
CA LYS A 209 7.84 -3.80 2.15
C LYS A 209 9.01 -4.55 1.51
N GLN A 210 10.18 -4.45 2.12
CA GLN A 210 11.39 -5.09 1.63
C GLN A 210 11.62 -6.41 2.37
N ARG A 211 11.75 -7.52 1.63
CA ARG A 211 12.12 -8.80 2.23
C ARG A 211 13.51 -8.71 2.84
N CYS A 212 13.67 -9.32 4.00
CA CYS A 212 14.98 -9.47 4.63
C CYS A 212 15.51 -10.85 4.27
N ASN A 213 16.68 -10.90 3.60
CA ASN A 213 17.42 -12.14 3.42
C ASN A 213 18.13 -12.45 4.74
N CYS A 214 17.38 -12.86 5.75
CA CYS A 214 17.97 -13.39 6.97
C CYS A 214 18.54 -14.77 6.59
N GLN A 215 19.86 -14.93 6.65
CA GLN A 215 20.47 -16.25 6.53
C GLN A 215 19.93 -17.11 7.68
N CYS A 216 19.24 -18.20 7.34
CA CYS A 216 18.81 -19.23 8.27
C CYS A 216 20.03 -19.93 8.91
#